data_AF-A0A7V6GMC2-F1
#
_entry.id   AF-A0A7V6GMC2-F1
#
_cell.length_a   1.000
_cell.length_b   1.000
_cell.length_c   1.000
_cell.angle_alpha   90.00
_cell.angle_beta   90.00
_cell.angle_gamma   90.00
#
_symmetry.space_group_name_H-M   'P 1'
#
loop_
_entity.id
_entity.type
_entity.pdbx_description
1 polymer ?
#
loop_
_entity_poly.entity_id
_entity_poly.type
_entity_poly.pdbx_seq_one_letter_code
_entity_poly.pdbx_strand_id
1 'polypeptide(L)'
;MKMFKKFGGFLALLFGVASLVMLFLGPAAMFEGNPVVTVVRFNKTENVTAFGLIFGTDIGALSTSSFNIMGFFGFLALAFGILLTLVPLKEGLKYFFGALLFLAAGVLFFLFPNSVEVTTGPLTTKPGYEPGTTLIIAAVLSLVAFLINSLLTVLHLKK
;
A
#
# COMPACT_ATOMS: atom_id res chain seq x y z
N MET A 1 -10.12 -25.71 -12.81
CA MET A 1 -10.58 -24.37 -13.27
C MET A 1 -11.95 -23.93 -12.74
N LYS A 2 -12.98 -24.78 -12.63
CA LYS A 2 -14.32 -24.35 -12.16
C LYS A 2 -14.30 -23.71 -10.76
N MET A 3 -13.56 -24.28 -9.81
CA MET A 3 -13.41 -23.71 -8.46
C MET A 3 -12.69 -22.35 -8.47
N PHE A 4 -11.64 -22.19 -9.27
CA PHE A 4 -10.92 -20.92 -9.37
C PHE A 4 -11.79 -19.80 -9.97
N LYS A 5 -12.66 -20.09 -10.95
CA LYS A 5 -13.62 -19.08 -11.43
C LYS A 5 -14.60 -18.61 -10.35
N LYS A 6 -14.96 -19.49 -9.41
CA LYS A 6 -15.90 -19.19 -8.32
C LYS A 6 -15.26 -18.44 -7.16
N PHE A 7 -14.02 -18.80 -6.80
CA PHE A 7 -13.35 -18.26 -5.60
C PHE A 7 -12.20 -17.30 -5.90
N GLY A 8 -11.76 -17.18 -7.15
CA GLY A 8 -10.62 -16.33 -7.51
C GLY A 8 -10.86 -14.86 -7.19
N GLY A 9 -12.08 -14.35 -7.39
CA GLY A 9 -12.42 -12.97 -7.03
C GLY A 9 -12.26 -12.69 -5.53
N PHE A 10 -12.66 -13.65 -4.69
CA PHE A 10 -12.43 -13.59 -3.24
C PHE A 10 -10.94 -13.64 -2.89
N LEU A 11 -10.16 -14.46 -3.60
CA LEU A 11 -8.72 -14.54 -3.38
C LEU A 11 -8.03 -13.21 -3.74
N ALA A 12 -8.39 -12.59 -4.87
CA ALA A 12 -7.87 -11.27 -5.26
C ALA A 12 -8.24 -10.20 -4.23
N LEU A 13 -9.48 -10.21 -3.73
CA LEU A 13 -9.92 -9.33 -2.63
C LEU A 13 -9.05 -9.53 -1.38
N LEU A 14 -8.81 -10.78 -0.97
CA LEU A 14 -8.03 -11.09 0.22
C LEU A 14 -6.59 -10.57 0.11
N PHE A 15 -5.94 -10.77 -1.04
CA PHE A 15 -4.60 -10.21 -1.29
C PHE A 15 -4.59 -8.68 -1.37
N GLY A 16 -5.62 -8.07 -1.97
CA GLY A 16 -5.78 -6.62 -2.00
C GLY A 16 -5.91 -6.02 -0.59
N VAL A 17 -6.77 -6.60 0.25
CA VAL A 17 -6.94 -6.18 1.64
C VAL A 17 -5.66 -6.40 2.45
N ALA A 18 -4.99 -7.54 2.27
CA ALA A 18 -3.71 -7.80 2.93
C ALA A 18 -2.63 -6.78 2.52
N SER A 19 -2.57 -6.40 1.23
CA SER A 19 -1.70 -5.33 0.73
C SER A 19 -1.98 -4.00 1.43
N LEU A 20 -3.27 -3.64 1.57
CA LEU A 20 -3.68 -2.42 2.24
C LEU A 20 -3.28 -2.42 3.71
N VAL A 21 -3.48 -3.53 4.42
CA VAL A 21 -3.07 -3.67 5.83
C VAL A 21 -1.55 -3.53 5.97
N MET A 22 -0.78 -4.19 5.10
CA MET A 22 0.68 -4.13 5.14
C MET A 22 1.22 -2.72 4.98
N LEU A 23 0.56 -1.88 4.17
CA LEU A 23 0.94 -0.49 3.97
C LEU A 23 0.89 0.32 5.28
N PHE A 24 -0.01 0.00 6.22
CA PHE A 24 -0.14 0.69 7.52
C PHE A 24 0.46 -0.06 8.70
N LEU A 25 0.79 -1.34 8.55
CA LEU A 25 1.32 -2.16 9.65
C LEU A 25 2.64 -1.61 10.19
N GLY A 26 3.50 -1.14 9.28
CA GLY A 26 4.80 -0.58 9.63
C GLY A 26 4.70 0.69 10.46
N PRO A 27 4.01 1.73 9.97
CA PRO A 27 3.68 2.88 10.77
C PRO A 27 3.04 2.48 12.10
N ALA A 28 2.00 1.64 12.09
CA ALA A 28 1.28 1.24 13.31
C ALA A 28 2.19 0.62 14.39
N ALA A 29 3.20 -0.16 14.00
CA ALA A 29 4.19 -0.71 14.93
C ALA A 29 5.10 0.36 15.57
N MET A 30 5.27 1.52 14.94
CA MET A 30 6.01 2.66 15.52
C MET A 30 5.17 3.48 16.50
N PHE A 31 3.84 3.48 16.35
CA PHE A 31 2.90 4.19 17.22
C PHE A 31 2.47 3.28 18.40
N GLU A 32 3.41 2.93 19.28
CA GLU A 32 3.16 2.06 20.45
C GLU A 32 2.30 2.81 21.51
N GLY A 33 1.00 2.96 21.24
CA GLY A 33 0.02 3.56 22.15
C GLY A 33 -0.22 5.07 22.01
N ASN A 34 0.50 5.76 21.13
CA ASN A 34 0.31 7.18 20.85
C ASN A 34 0.17 7.38 19.34
N PRO A 35 -0.93 7.92 18.79
CA PRO A 35 -1.16 8.06 17.33
C PRO A 35 -0.26 9.10 16.66
N VAL A 36 0.66 9.67 17.43
CA VAL A 36 1.61 10.69 17.04
C VAL A 36 3.00 10.24 17.50
N VAL A 37 3.90 10.04 16.54
CA VAL A 37 5.30 9.71 16.80
C VAL A 37 6.08 11.00 16.69
N THR A 38 6.87 11.24 17.72
CA THR A 38 7.81 12.34 17.77
C THR A 38 9.09 11.94 17.04
N VAL A 39 9.28 12.48 15.83
CA VAL A 39 10.52 12.28 15.07
C VAL A 39 11.45 13.45 15.37
N VAL A 40 12.70 13.16 15.73
CA VAL A 40 13.75 14.17 15.89
C VAL A 40 14.48 14.31 14.56
N ARG A 41 14.13 15.34 13.79
CA ARG A 41 14.78 15.66 12.52
C ARG A 41 15.40 17.04 12.60
N PHE A 42 16.69 17.16 12.32
CA PHE A 42 17.42 18.44 12.38
C PHE A 42 17.17 19.24 13.67
N ASN A 43 17.19 18.58 14.83
CA ASN A 43 16.98 19.21 16.14
C ASN A 43 15.56 19.77 16.39
N LYS A 44 14.59 19.42 15.54
CA LYS A 44 13.16 19.69 15.75
C LYS A 44 12.39 18.42 16.06
N THR A 45 11.49 18.57 17.01
CA THR A 45 10.59 17.56 17.54
C THR A 45 9.26 17.69 16.82
N GLU A 46 8.96 16.79 15.88
CA GLU A 46 7.76 16.88 15.06
C GLU A 46 6.82 15.71 15.25
N ASN A 47 5.53 16.04 15.31
CA ASN A 47 4.43 15.12 15.47
C ASN A 47 3.97 14.62 14.10
N VAL A 48 4.31 13.37 13.75
CA VAL A 48 3.99 12.78 12.45
C VAL A 48 2.88 11.74 12.61
N THR A 49 1.95 11.67 11.66
CA THR A 49 0.92 10.61 11.60
C THR A 49 1.39 9.43 10.74
N ALA A 50 0.75 8.27 10.86
CA ALA A 50 1.04 7.12 10.00
C ALA A 50 0.92 7.47 8.50
N PHE A 51 -0.09 8.25 8.14
CA PHE A 51 -0.28 8.74 6.77
C PHE A 51 0.87 9.65 6.33
N GLY A 52 1.29 10.59 7.17
CA GLY A 52 2.45 11.45 6.89
C GLY A 52 3.75 10.67 6.80
N LEU A 53 3.88 9.55 7.51
CA LEU A 53 5.04 8.66 7.43
C LEU A 53 5.08 7.87 6.11
N ILE A 54 3.92 7.49 5.56
CA ILE A 54 3.82 6.74 4.29
C ILE A 54 3.87 7.66 3.07
N PHE A 55 3.15 8.77 3.09
CA PHE A 55 2.97 9.65 1.91
C PHE A 55 3.72 10.97 2.03
N GLY A 56 4.40 11.24 3.15
CA GLY A 56 4.94 12.57 3.44
C GLY A 56 3.83 13.55 3.81
N THR A 57 4.12 14.49 4.70
CA THR A 57 3.30 15.68 4.93
C THR A 57 4.20 16.88 5.09
N ASP A 58 3.76 18.04 4.62
CA ASP A 58 4.40 19.33 4.91
C ASP A 58 4.24 19.60 6.41
N ILE A 59 5.31 19.41 7.17
CA ILE A 59 5.36 19.78 8.58
C ILE A 59 6.27 21.00 8.66
N GLY A 60 5.65 22.19 8.71
CA GLY A 60 6.27 23.41 9.22
C GLY A 60 7.47 23.99 8.44
N ALA A 61 7.16 24.91 7.53
CA ALA A 61 7.92 26.11 7.10
C ALA A 61 9.37 25.99 6.57
N LEU A 62 10.16 24.94 6.80
CA LEU A 62 11.52 24.83 6.24
C LEU A 62 12.00 23.37 6.29
N SER A 63 11.46 22.47 5.47
CA SER A 63 12.24 21.39 4.82
C SER A 63 11.37 20.57 3.87
N THR A 64 11.97 20.22 2.75
CA THR A 64 11.44 19.51 1.58
C THR A 64 11.05 18.06 1.87
N SER A 65 9.97 17.81 2.62
CA SER A 65 9.28 16.51 2.56
C SER A 65 8.11 16.61 1.59
N SER A 66 8.43 16.68 0.29
CA SER A 66 7.43 16.74 -0.77
C SER A 66 6.50 15.51 -0.66
N PHE A 67 5.20 15.77 -0.55
CA PHE A 67 4.17 14.72 -0.57
C PHE A 67 4.40 13.76 -1.75
N ASN A 68 4.46 12.46 -1.46
CA ASN A 68 4.63 11.40 -2.44
C ASN A 68 3.30 11.15 -3.17
N ILE A 69 3.05 12.02 -4.16
CA ILE A 69 1.89 11.97 -5.04
C ILE A 69 1.77 10.59 -5.70
N MET A 70 2.90 9.99 -6.12
CA MET A 70 2.90 8.68 -6.78
C MET A 70 2.47 7.56 -5.85
N GLY A 71 2.99 7.55 -4.61
CA GLY A 71 2.55 6.62 -3.57
C GLY A 71 1.06 6.77 -3.26
N PHE A 72 0.56 8.01 -3.20
CA PHE A 72 -0.86 8.27 -2.98
C PHE A 72 -1.74 7.76 -4.12
N PHE A 73 -1.34 7.95 -5.37
CA PHE A 73 -2.04 7.34 -6.50
C PHE A 73 -1.99 5.80 -6.46
N GLY A 74 -0.89 5.22 -6.00
CA GLY A 74 -0.79 3.78 -5.75
C GLY A 74 -1.80 3.30 -4.70
N PHE A 75 -1.96 4.06 -3.62
CA PHE A 75 -2.96 3.82 -2.59
C PHE A 75 -4.39 3.92 -3.12
N LEU A 76 -4.70 4.96 -3.91
CA LEU A 76 -6.02 5.07 -4.55
C LEU A 76 -6.29 3.91 -5.50
N ALA A 77 -5.31 3.54 -6.33
CA ALA A 77 -5.43 2.40 -7.24
C ALA A 77 -5.70 1.10 -6.47
N LEU A 78 -5.00 0.88 -5.35
CA LEU A 78 -5.23 -0.27 -4.48
C LEU A 78 -6.65 -0.26 -3.90
N ALA A 79 -7.08 0.86 -3.33
CA ALA A 79 -8.40 1.01 -2.72
C ALA A 79 -9.52 0.79 -3.74
N PHE A 80 -9.43 1.41 -4.92
CA PHE A 80 -10.38 1.19 -6.00
C PHE A 80 -10.33 -0.24 -6.54
N GLY A 81 -9.14 -0.86 -6.64
CA GLY A 81 -8.99 -2.25 -7.04
C GLY A 81 -9.73 -3.20 -6.10
N ILE A 82 -9.60 -2.99 -4.78
CA ILE A 82 -10.35 -3.71 -3.75
C ILE A 82 -11.85 -3.50 -3.92
N LEU A 83 -12.30 -2.24 -3.98
CA LEU A 83 -13.72 -1.91 -4.12
C LEU A 83 -14.32 -2.55 -5.36
N LEU A 84 -13.59 -2.55 -6.48
CA LEU A 84 -14.09 -3.08 -7.74
C LEU A 84 -14.39 -4.59 -7.67
N THR A 85 -13.67 -5.36 -6.85
CA THR A 85 -13.99 -6.78 -6.64
C THR A 85 -15.36 -7.00 -5.98
N LEU A 86 -15.89 -5.99 -5.29
CA LEU A 86 -17.19 -6.01 -4.61
C LEU A 86 -18.33 -5.44 -5.47
N VAL A 87 -18.01 -4.69 -6.53
CA VAL A 87 -19.04 -4.07 -7.38
C VAL A 87 -19.71 -5.13 -8.26
N PRO A 88 -21.05 -5.13 -8.41
CA PRO A 88 -21.78 -6.04 -9.29
C PRO A 88 -21.64 -5.64 -10.78
N LEU A 89 -20.41 -5.71 -11.31
CA LEU A 89 -20.11 -5.52 -12.74
C LEU A 89 -20.03 -6.86 -13.47
N LYS A 90 -20.10 -6.81 -14.81
CA LYS A 90 -19.82 -7.98 -15.67
C LYS A 90 -18.45 -8.54 -15.33
N GLU A 91 -18.40 -9.81 -14.94
CA GLU A 91 -17.22 -10.49 -14.41
C GLU A 91 -15.94 -10.23 -15.21
N GLY A 92 -15.96 -10.35 -16.54
CA GLY A 92 -14.78 -10.08 -17.38
C GLY A 92 -14.24 -8.65 -17.29
N LEU A 93 -15.12 -7.64 -17.23
CA LEU A 93 -14.72 -6.23 -17.10
C LEU A 93 -14.25 -5.92 -15.68
N LYS A 94 -14.95 -6.45 -14.68
CA LYS A 94 -14.61 -6.31 -13.27
C LYS A 94 -13.17 -6.75 -13.00
N TYR A 95 -12.83 -7.96 -13.47
CA TYR A 95 -11.49 -8.49 -13.28
C TYR A 95 -10.43 -7.76 -14.12
N PHE A 96 -10.79 -7.28 -15.31
CA PHE A 96 -9.85 -6.54 -16.16
C PHE A 96 -9.42 -5.22 -15.51
N PHE A 97 -10.39 -4.39 -15.12
CA PHE A 97 -10.10 -3.12 -14.46
C PHE A 97 -9.48 -3.35 -13.09
N GLY A 98 -9.89 -4.39 -12.36
CA GLY A 98 -9.28 -4.76 -11.08
C GLY A 98 -7.81 -5.14 -11.24
N ALA A 99 -7.48 -5.93 -12.27
CA ALA A 99 -6.09 -6.26 -12.60
C ALA A 99 -5.28 -5.00 -12.90
N LEU A 100 -5.80 -4.09 -13.72
CA LEU A 100 -5.12 -2.84 -14.09
C LEU A 100 -4.83 -1.96 -12.86
N LEU A 101 -5.79 -1.84 -11.94
CA LEU A 101 -5.65 -1.08 -10.71
C LEU A 101 -4.64 -1.72 -9.74
N PHE A 102 -4.69 -3.04 -9.54
CA PHE A 102 -3.71 -3.74 -8.69
C PHE A 102 -2.29 -3.73 -9.27
N LEU A 103 -2.17 -3.76 -10.61
CA LEU A 103 -0.88 -3.59 -11.28
C LEU A 103 -0.33 -2.19 -11.03
N ALA A 104 -1.14 -1.15 -11.26
CA ALA A 104 -0.73 0.23 -11.04
C ALA A 104 -0.30 0.45 -9.59
N ALA A 105 -1.07 -0.05 -8.61
CA ALA A 105 -0.71 0.01 -7.20
C ALA A 105 0.63 -0.69 -6.91
N GLY A 106 0.80 -1.93 -7.36
CA GLY A 106 2.02 -2.71 -7.13
C GLY A 106 3.26 -2.04 -7.74
N VAL A 107 3.15 -1.56 -8.97
CA VAL A 107 4.24 -0.85 -9.67
C VAL A 107 4.58 0.47 -8.97
N LEU A 108 3.58 1.26 -8.57
CA LEU A 108 3.81 2.55 -7.92
C LEU A 108 4.46 2.39 -6.54
N PHE A 109 4.05 1.39 -5.76
CA PHE A 109 4.71 1.08 -4.49
C PHE A 109 6.13 0.56 -4.69
N PHE A 110 6.38 -0.23 -5.73
CA PHE A 110 7.72 -0.76 -5.98
C PHE A 110 8.71 0.30 -6.49
N LEU A 111 8.27 1.20 -7.37
CA LEU A 111 9.13 2.21 -8.01
C LEU A 111 9.32 3.46 -7.18
N PHE A 112 8.34 3.82 -6.34
CA PHE A 112 8.38 5.03 -5.52
C PHE A 112 8.23 4.68 -4.04
N PRO A 113 9.13 3.85 -3.47
CA PRO A 113 9.10 3.55 -2.06
C PRO A 113 9.41 4.82 -1.27
N ASN A 114 8.53 5.19 -0.35
CA ASN A 114 8.81 6.31 0.54
C ASN A 114 9.70 5.83 1.68
N SER A 115 10.95 6.30 1.72
CA SER A 115 11.88 6.04 2.81
C SER A 115 11.95 7.28 3.70
N VAL A 116 11.14 7.30 4.76
CA VAL A 116 11.37 8.26 5.84
C VAL A 116 12.46 7.68 6.74
N GLU A 117 13.66 8.25 6.69
CA GLU A 117 14.68 7.98 7.71
C GLU A 117 14.18 8.54 9.04
N VAL A 118 13.90 7.64 9.99
CA VAL A 118 13.49 7.98 11.36
C VAL A 118 14.70 7.75 12.27
N THR A 119 15.39 8.82 12.63
CA THR A 119 16.42 8.78 13.68
C THR A 119 15.73 8.87 15.03
N THR A 120 15.62 7.75 15.73
CA THR A 120 15.30 7.77 17.18
C THR A 120 16.59 8.16 17.92
N GLY A 121 16.48 9.02 18.95
CA GLY A 121 17.62 9.70 19.59
C GLY A 121 18.72 8.80 20.19
N PRO A 122 19.75 9.40 20.83
CA PRO A 122 20.93 8.65 21.26
C PRO A 122 20.53 7.67 22.37
N LEU A 123 20.95 6.40 22.26
CA LEU A 123 20.93 5.31 23.26
C LEU A 123 19.97 4.13 23.10
N THR A 124 19.18 3.98 22.03
CA THR A 124 18.63 2.65 21.70
C THR A 124 18.62 2.38 20.20
N THR A 125 19.64 1.70 19.70
CA THR A 125 19.61 1.01 18.40
C THR A 125 18.74 -0.24 18.52
N LYS A 126 17.41 -0.07 18.63
CA LYS A 126 16.53 -1.10 18.06
C LYS A 126 16.76 -1.06 16.54
N PRO A 127 16.89 -2.19 15.84
CA PRO A 127 17.03 -2.19 14.38
C PRO A 127 15.83 -1.40 13.84
N GLY A 128 16.14 -0.23 13.30
CA GLY A 128 15.15 0.71 12.81
C GLY A 128 14.31 -0.02 11.79
N TYR A 129 13.02 -0.14 12.09
CA TYR A 129 12.04 -0.66 11.16
C TYR A 129 12.23 0.05 9.81
N GLU A 130 12.63 -0.68 8.77
CA GLU A 130 12.77 -0.12 7.43
C GLU A 130 11.36 0.02 6.81
N PRO A 131 10.82 1.24 6.64
CA PRO A 131 9.50 1.44 6.06
C PRO A 131 9.36 0.80 4.67
N GLY A 132 10.51 0.62 3.98
CA GLY A 132 10.62 -0.08 2.71
C GLY A 132 10.11 -1.53 2.75
N THR A 133 10.31 -2.29 3.84
CA THR A 133 9.95 -3.71 3.85
C THR A 133 8.43 -3.92 3.75
N THR A 134 7.62 -3.21 4.55
CA THR A 134 6.15 -3.32 4.44
C THR A 134 5.60 -2.82 3.13
N LEU A 135 6.21 -1.76 2.59
CA LEU A 135 5.76 -1.16 1.34
C LEU A 135 6.07 -2.10 0.16
N ILE A 136 7.21 -2.78 0.18
CA ILE A 136 7.55 -3.85 -0.76
C ILE A 136 6.59 -5.03 -0.61
N ILE A 137 6.28 -5.47 0.63
CA ILE A 137 5.32 -6.56 0.85
C ILE A 137 3.94 -6.17 0.32
N ALA A 138 3.48 -4.93 0.58
CA ALA A 138 2.23 -4.42 0.03
C ALA A 138 2.25 -4.43 -1.51
N ALA A 139 3.36 -4.02 -2.13
CA ALA A 139 3.55 -4.07 -3.58
C ALA A 139 3.42 -5.50 -4.12
N VAL A 140 4.12 -6.46 -3.51
CA VAL A 140 4.08 -7.88 -3.91
C VAL A 140 2.66 -8.44 -3.78
N LEU A 141 1.97 -8.19 -2.67
CA LEU A 141 0.60 -8.67 -2.47
C LEU A 141 -0.37 -8.05 -3.49
N SER A 142 -0.18 -6.78 -3.86
CA SER A 142 -0.94 -6.15 -4.94
C SER A 142 -0.68 -6.82 -6.29
N LEU A 143 0.58 -7.16 -6.59
CA LEU A 143 0.93 -7.88 -7.83
C LEU A 143 0.33 -9.30 -7.85
N VAL A 144 0.23 -9.98 -6.71
CA VAL A 144 -0.46 -11.27 -6.61
C VAL A 144 -1.96 -11.11 -6.91
N ALA A 145 -2.61 -10.08 -6.37
CA ALA A 145 -4.00 -9.76 -6.69
C ALA A 145 -4.19 -9.45 -8.20
N PHE A 146 -3.23 -8.74 -8.81
CA PHE A 146 -3.19 -8.51 -10.26
C PHE A 146 -3.13 -9.82 -11.05
N LEU A 147 -2.26 -10.77 -10.67
CA LEU A 147 -2.14 -12.05 -11.38
C LEU A 147 -3.44 -12.85 -11.32
N ILE A 148 -4.08 -12.90 -10.14
CA ILE A 148 -5.36 -13.58 -9.94
C ILE A 148 -6.44 -12.97 -10.82
N ASN A 149 -6.57 -11.64 -10.82
CA ASN A 149 -7.56 -10.93 -11.64
C ASN A 149 -7.26 -11.05 -13.14
N SER A 150 -6.00 -11.06 -13.55
CA SER A 150 -5.61 -11.28 -14.95
C SER A 150 -6.03 -12.68 -15.43
N LEU A 151 -5.78 -13.71 -14.62
CA LEU A 151 -6.24 -15.07 -14.89
C LEU A 151 -7.77 -15.13 -15.00
N LEU A 152 -8.48 -14.51 -14.06
CA LEU A 152 -9.94 -14.46 -14.08
C LEU A 152 -10.50 -13.73 -15.29
N THR A 153 -9.84 -12.65 -15.72
CA THR A 153 -10.20 -11.91 -16.93
C THR A 153 -10.17 -12.82 -18.15
N VAL A 154 -9.04 -13.50 -18.38
CA VAL A 154 -8.89 -14.45 -19.50
C VAL A 154 -9.94 -15.56 -19.43
N LEU A 155 -10.22 -16.07 -18.23
CA LEU A 155 -11.21 -17.12 -18.00
C LEU A 155 -12.65 -16.71 -18.30
N HIS A 156 -12.99 -15.43 -18.17
CA HIS A 156 -14.34 -14.91 -18.40
C HIS A 156 -14.51 -14.27 -19.78
N LEU A 157 -13.44 -13.85 -20.44
CA LEU A 157 -13.46 -13.35 -21.83
C LEU A 157 -13.39 -14.45 -22.89
N LYS A 158 -12.84 -15.64 -22.55
CA LYS A 158 -12.85 -16.81 -23.46
C LYS A 158 -14.23 -17.50 -23.57
N LYS A 159 -15.28 -16.90 -23.01
CA LYS A 159 -16.68 -17.34 -23.12
C LYS A 159 -17.47 -16.29 -23.87
#